data_AF-A0A259C6L6-F1
#
_entry.id   AF-A0A259C6L6-F1
#
_cell.length_a   1.000
_cell.length_b   1.000
_cell.length_c   1.000
_cell.angle_alpha   90.00
_cell.angle_beta   90.00
_cell.angle_gamma   90.00
#
_symmetry.space_group_name_H-M   'P 1'
#
loop_
_entity.id
_entity.type
_entity.pdbx_description
1 polymer ?
#
loop_
_entity_poly.entity_id
_entity_poly.type
_entity_poly.pdbx_seq_one_letter_code
_entity_poly.pdbx_strand_id
1 'polypeptide(L)'
;EVLALLEDADRLAAQGLYGEAAHLLLRRSVGQIARARPDWLTPASTAREIGAITGLPAEARTAFGTITALVERARYALRPLGAEDWSTARAAYARFALEPLGSAA
;
A
#
# COMPACT_ATOMS: atom_id res chain seq x y z
N GLU A 1 -3.24 9.31 -14.76
CA GLU A 1 -3.31 7.89 -14.33
C GLU A 1 -3.17 7.68 -12.81
N VAL A 2 -2.27 8.38 -12.09
CA VAL A 2 -2.17 8.26 -10.61
C VAL A 2 -3.42 8.81 -9.88
N LEU A 3 -3.99 9.92 -10.37
CA LEU A 3 -5.21 10.54 -9.82
C LEU A 3 -6.45 9.66 -9.92
N ALA A 4 -6.69 9.03 -11.08
CA ALA A 4 -7.87 8.21 -11.34
C ALA A 4 -7.97 6.94 -10.47
N LEU A 5 -6.90 6.56 -9.76
CA LEU A 5 -6.82 5.29 -9.02
C LEU A 5 -6.85 5.47 -7.50
N LEU A 6 -6.63 6.69 -7.00
CA LEU A 6 -7.09 7.08 -5.66
C LEU A 6 -8.61 7.10 -5.60
N GLU A 7 -9.27 7.47 -6.71
CA GLU A 7 -10.73 7.58 -6.80
C GLU A 7 -11.45 6.26 -6.50
N ASP A 8 -10.93 5.11 -6.95
CA ASP A 8 -11.55 3.80 -6.65
C ASP A 8 -11.43 3.43 -5.17
N ALA A 9 -10.29 3.72 -4.54
CA ALA A 9 -10.09 3.47 -3.11
C ALA A 9 -10.96 4.43 -2.27
N ASP A 10 -11.03 5.71 -2.66
CA ASP A 10 -11.91 6.71 -2.07
C ASP A 10 -13.40 6.31 -2.22
N ARG A 11 -13.80 5.73 -3.35
CA ARG A 11 -15.18 5.23 -3.58
C ARG A 11 -15.54 4.03 -2.69
N LEU A 12 -14.60 3.12 -2.44
CA LEU A 12 -14.79 2.03 -1.49
C LEU A 12 -14.95 2.57 -0.06
N ALA A 13 -14.06 3.48 0.34
CA ALA A 13 -14.14 4.10 1.66
C ALA A 13 -15.45 4.90 1.87
N ALA A 14 -15.95 5.58 0.83
CA ALA A 14 -17.23 6.28 0.88
C ALA A 14 -18.44 5.33 1.11
N GLN A 15 -18.29 4.05 0.80
CA GLN A 15 -19.29 3.00 1.10
C GLN A 15 -19.07 2.33 2.45
N GLY A 16 -18.10 2.80 3.25
CA GLY A 16 -17.69 2.17 4.52
C GLY A 16 -16.82 0.92 4.35
N LEU A 17 -16.39 0.60 3.13
CA LEU A 17 -15.56 -0.57 2.81
C LEU A 17 -14.07 -0.26 3.02
N TYR A 18 -13.71 0.08 4.26
CA TYR A 18 -12.36 0.58 4.59
C TYR A 18 -11.27 -0.48 4.46
N GLY A 19 -11.58 -1.75 4.75
CA GLY A 19 -10.63 -2.86 4.59
C GLY A 19 -10.26 -3.10 3.14
N GLU A 20 -11.26 -3.07 2.26
CA GLU A 20 -11.13 -3.21 0.81
C GLU A 20 -10.39 -2.00 0.21
N ALA A 21 -10.72 -0.78 0.66
CA ALA A 21 -10.04 0.44 0.26
C ALA A 21 -8.53 0.38 0.60
N ALA A 22 -8.19 0.04 1.85
CA ALA A 22 -6.80 -0.13 2.27
C ALA A 22 -6.09 -1.26 1.50
N HIS A 23 -6.78 -2.37 1.22
CA HIS A 23 -6.22 -3.46 0.44
C HIS A 23 -5.93 -3.05 -1.01
N LEU A 24 -6.78 -2.22 -1.62
CA LEU A 24 -6.55 -1.68 -2.95
C LEU A 24 -5.27 -0.83 -2.99
N LEU A 25 -5.05 0.02 -1.99
CA LEU A 25 -3.82 0.80 -1.85
C LEU A 25 -2.59 -0.09 -1.69
N LEU A 26 -2.68 -1.18 -0.92
CA LEU A 26 -1.57 -2.13 -0.77
C LEU A 26 -1.21 -2.80 -2.10
N ARG A 27 -2.19 -3.35 -2.82
CA ARG A 27 -1.95 -4.00 -4.12
C ARG A 27 -1.31 -3.04 -5.12
N ARG A 28 -1.77 -1.79 -5.10
CA ARG A 28 -1.22 -0.74 -5.95
C ARG A 28 0.23 -0.42 -5.61
N SER A 29 0.54 -0.31 -4.32
CA SER A 29 1.91 -0.07 -3.85
C SER A 29 2.85 -1.21 -4.27
N VAL A 30 2.40 -2.47 -4.14
CA VAL A 30 3.14 -3.65 -4.66
C VAL A 30 3.38 -3.53 -6.17
N GLY A 31 2.35 -3.17 -6.94
CA GLY A 31 2.46 -2.98 -8.39
C GLY A 31 3.43 -1.84 -8.79
N GLN A 32 3.49 -0.77 -8.01
CA GLN A 32 4.45 0.33 -8.24
C GLN A 32 5.89 -0.13 -7.99
N ILE A 33 6.14 -0.88 -6.91
CA ILE A 33 7.47 -1.45 -6.64
C ILE A 33 7.83 -2.46 -7.74
N ALA A 34 6.93 -3.37 -8.10
CA ALA A 34 7.17 -4.37 -9.14
C ALA A 34 7.49 -3.75 -10.51
N ARG A 35 6.85 -2.63 -10.87
CA ARG A 35 7.12 -1.91 -12.12
C ARG A 35 8.45 -1.16 -12.08
N ALA A 36 8.79 -0.55 -10.94
CA ALA A 36 10.03 0.19 -10.78
C ALA A 36 11.25 -0.74 -10.71
N ARG A 37 11.12 -1.84 -9.96
CA ARG A 37 12.18 -2.79 -9.61
C ARG A 37 11.65 -4.23 -9.68
N PRO A 38 11.46 -4.78 -10.88
CA PRO A 38 10.91 -6.13 -11.06
C PRO A 38 11.80 -7.22 -10.45
N ASP A 39 13.11 -6.97 -10.37
CA ASP A 39 14.14 -7.82 -9.77
C ASP A 39 14.00 -8.00 -8.25
N TRP A 40 13.21 -7.15 -7.59
CA TRP A 40 13.04 -7.20 -6.14
C TRP A 40 11.92 -8.12 -5.67
N LEU A 41 11.01 -8.52 -6.56
CA LEU A 41 9.81 -9.28 -6.21
C LEU A 41 9.81 -10.64 -6.89
N THR A 42 9.35 -11.64 -6.16
CA THR A 42 9.02 -12.97 -6.70
C THR A 42 7.51 -13.17 -6.66
N PRO A 43 6.95 -14.13 -7.42
CA PRO A 43 5.52 -14.46 -7.32
C PRO A 43 5.06 -14.88 -5.91
N ALA A 44 6.00 -15.33 -5.06
CA ALA A 44 5.72 -15.75 -3.68
C ALA A 44 5.94 -14.65 -2.64
N SER A 45 6.42 -13.46 -3.05
CA SER A 45 6.75 -12.39 -2.10
C SER A 45 5.52 -11.89 -1.35
N THR A 46 5.62 -11.87 -0.03
CA THR A 46 4.60 -11.34 0.87
C THR A 46 4.74 -9.82 1.05
N ALA A 47 3.67 -9.16 1.48
CA ALA A 47 3.71 -7.73 1.77
C ALA A 47 4.76 -7.39 2.86
N ARG A 48 4.90 -8.22 3.91
CA ARG A 48 5.92 -7.99 4.94
C ARG A 48 7.35 -8.06 4.40
N GLU A 49 7.63 -9.04 3.54
CA GLU A 49 8.96 -9.17 2.91
C GLU A 49 9.26 -7.98 2.00
N ILE A 50 8.27 -7.56 1.19
CA ILE A 50 8.40 -6.38 0.33
C ILE A 50 8.67 -5.12 1.17
N GLY A 51 7.92 -4.94 2.25
CA GLY A 51 8.10 -3.85 3.21
C GLY A 51 9.41 -3.93 4.02
N ALA A 52 10.20 -5.00 3.89
CA ALA A 52 11.50 -5.14 4.52
C ALA A 52 12.69 -4.93 3.55
N ILE A 53 12.43 -4.70 2.26
CA ILE A 53 13.48 -4.50 1.26
C ILE A 53 14.33 -3.27 1.63
N THR A 54 15.62 -3.50 1.88
CA THR A 54 16.57 -2.47 2.29
C THR A 54 16.88 -1.45 1.19
N GLY A 55 16.68 -1.84 -0.07
CA GLY A 55 16.81 -0.95 -1.24
C GLY A 55 15.70 0.10 -1.38
N LEU A 56 14.54 -0.09 -0.73
CA LEU A 56 13.47 0.91 -0.76
C LEU A 56 13.88 2.18 0.01
N PRO A 57 13.47 3.37 -0.46
CA PRO A 57 13.54 4.58 0.35
C PRO A 57 12.92 4.37 1.72
N ALA A 58 13.53 4.94 2.77
CA ALA A 58 13.11 4.71 4.14
C ALA A 58 11.65 5.11 4.39
N GLU A 59 11.22 6.22 3.79
CA GLU A 59 9.85 6.70 3.88
C GLU A 59 8.87 5.78 3.12
N ALA A 60 9.25 5.30 1.93
CA ALA A 60 8.45 4.32 1.17
C ALA A 60 8.25 3.03 1.99
N ARG A 61 9.31 2.57 2.66
CA ARG A 61 9.28 1.38 3.52
C ARG A 61 8.32 1.57 4.70
N THR A 62 8.43 2.70 5.40
CA THR A 62 7.56 3.05 6.53
C THR A 62 6.10 3.13 6.10
N ALA A 63 5.81 3.89 5.05
CA ALA A 63 4.47 4.07 4.52
C ALA A 63 3.84 2.75 4.05
N PHE A 64 4.59 1.94 3.29
CA PHE A 64 4.15 0.61 2.85
C PHE A 64 3.85 -0.31 4.05
N GLY A 65 4.70 -0.28 5.07
CA GLY A 65 4.53 -1.03 6.32
C GLY A 65 3.24 -0.65 7.05
N THR A 66 2.91 0.65 7.13
CA THR A 66 1.66 1.13 7.72
C THR A 66 0.43 0.57 7.00
N ILE A 67 0.39 0.64 5.67
CA ILE A 67 -0.73 0.10 4.88
C ILE A 67 -0.84 -1.42 5.07
N THR A 68 0.30 -2.11 5.04
CA THR A 68 0.37 -3.57 5.26
C THR A 68 -0.23 -3.95 6.61
N ALA A 69 0.19 -3.28 7.69
CA ALA A 69 -0.29 -3.58 9.05
C ALA A 69 -1.81 -3.40 9.18
N LEU A 70 -2.38 -2.35 8.56
CA LEU A 70 -3.83 -2.11 8.57
C LEU A 70 -4.58 -3.20 7.79
N VAL A 71 -4.10 -3.59 6.62
CA VAL A 71 -4.70 -4.66 5.81
C VAL A 71 -4.64 -6.01 6.52
N GLU A 72 -3.50 -6.32 7.15
CA GLU A 72 -3.33 -7.55 7.92
C GLU A 72 -4.28 -7.60 9.12
N ARG A 73 -4.46 -6.47 9.81
CA ARG A 73 -5.42 -6.35 10.90
C ARG A 73 -6.86 -6.61 10.44
N ALA A 74 -7.23 -6.07 9.28
CA ALA A 74 -8.55 -6.28 8.69
C ALA A 74 -8.79 -7.75 8.29
N ARG A 75 -7.80 -8.36 7.62
CA ARG A 75 -7.96 -9.69 7.00
C ARG A 75 -7.67 -10.87 7.91
N TYR A 76 -6.66 -10.75 8.77
CA TYR A 76 -6.18 -11.88 9.57
C TYR A 76 -6.63 -11.81 11.02
N ALA A 77 -6.78 -10.60 11.57
CA ALA A 77 -7.31 -10.43 12.94
C ALA A 77 -8.84 -10.23 12.97
N LEU A 78 -9.51 -10.24 11.80
CA LEU A 78 -10.95 -10.01 11.65
C LEU A 78 -11.44 -8.76 12.39
N ARG A 79 -10.58 -7.72 12.47
CA ARG A 79 -10.90 -6.44 13.09
C ARG A 79 -11.24 -5.43 11.99
N PRO A 80 -12.52 -5.05 11.83
CA PRO A 80 -12.92 -4.06 10.83
C PRO A 80 -12.12 -2.77 10.98
N LEU A 81 -11.78 -2.14 9.87
CA LEU A 81 -11.18 -0.81 9.88
C LEU A 81 -12.27 0.25 9.93
N GLY A 82 -11.98 1.37 10.59
CA GLY A 82 -12.84 2.57 10.61
C GLY A 82 -12.33 3.70 9.73
N ALA A 83 -13.03 4.84 9.78
CA ALA A 83 -12.68 6.04 9.01
C ALA A 83 -11.28 6.59 9.36
N GLU A 84 -10.86 6.52 10.64
CA GLU A 84 -9.53 6.95 11.07
C GLU A 84 -8.42 6.05 10.50
N ASP A 85 -8.66 4.75 10.48
CA ASP A 85 -7.75 3.79 9.87
C ASP A 85 -7.61 4.02 8.37
N TRP A 86 -8.73 4.32 7.72
CA TRP A 86 -8.74 4.70 6.31
C TRP A 86 -7.93 5.97 6.06
N SER A 87 -8.13 7.02 6.86
CA SER A 87 -7.35 8.26 6.76
C SER A 87 -5.84 7.97 6.91
N THR A 88 -5.49 7.10 7.85
CA THR A 88 -4.10 6.66 8.08
C THR A 88 -3.54 5.92 6.86
N ALA A 89 -4.27 4.94 6.31
CA ALA A 89 -3.86 4.21 5.11
C ALA A 89 -3.70 5.13 3.90
N ARG A 90 -4.63 6.06 3.71
CA ARG A 90 -4.63 7.02 2.60
C ARG A 90 -3.46 8.00 2.70
N ALA A 91 -3.18 8.52 3.89
CA ALA A 91 -2.03 9.40 4.13
C ALA A 91 -0.70 8.66 3.93
N ALA A 92 -0.60 7.41 4.41
CA ALA A 92 0.57 6.58 4.16
C ALA A 92 0.77 6.35 2.66
N TYR A 93 -0.29 6.02 1.91
CA TYR A 93 -0.18 5.85 0.47
C TYR A 93 0.26 7.12 -0.26
N ALA A 94 -0.25 8.29 0.15
CA ALA A 94 0.20 9.57 -0.40
C ALA A 94 1.70 9.79 -0.19
N ARG A 95 2.22 9.50 1.01
CA ARG A 95 3.66 9.56 1.30
C ARG A 95 4.45 8.58 0.45
N PHE A 96 4.02 7.32 0.38
CA PHE A 96 4.64 6.31 -0.49
C PHE A 96 4.68 6.74 -1.97
N ALA A 97 3.60 7.32 -2.49
CA ALA A 97 3.50 7.70 -3.90
C ALA A 97 4.41 8.87 -4.30
N LEU A 98 4.93 9.64 -3.34
CA LEU A 98 5.91 10.71 -3.57
C LEU A 98 7.35 10.19 -3.62
N GLU A 99 7.59 8.95 -3.18
CA GLU A 99 8.93 8.41 -3.06
C GLU A 99 9.47 7.91 -4.41
N PRO A 100 10.70 8.32 -4.79
CA PRO A 100 11.34 7.81 -6.00
C PRO A 100 11.84 6.39 -5.75
N LEU A 101 11.12 5.39 -6.26
CA LEU A 101 11.50 3.98 -6.11
C LEU A 101 12.74 3.58 -6.96
N GLY A 102 13.26 4.51 -7.76
CA GLY A 102 14.31 4.30 -8.76
C GLY A 102 13.79 3.46 -9.93
N SER A 103 13.95 3.91 -11.18
CA SER A 103 13.64 3.00 -12.31
C SER A 103 14.77 1.98 -12.44
N ALA A 104 14.43 0.74 -12.78
CA ALA A 104 15.37 -0.13 -13.45
C ALA A 104 15.93 0.62 -14.67
N ALA A 105 17.26 0.63 -14.81
CA ALA A 105 17.95 1.14 -15.98
C ALA A 105 17.74 0.19 -17.17
#